data_AF-A0AAD5YED3-F1
#
_entry.id   AF-A0AAD5YED3-F1
#
_cell.length_a   1.000
_cell.length_b   1.000
_cell.length_c   1.000
_cell.angle_alpha   90.00
_cell.angle_beta   90.00
_cell.angle_gamma   90.00
#
_symmetry.space_group_name_H-M   'P 1'
#
loop_
_entity.id
_entity.type
_entity.pdbx_description
1 polymer ?
#
loop_
_entity_poly.entity_id
_entity_poly.type
_entity_poly.pdbx_seq_one_letter_code
_entity_poly.pdbx_strand_id
1 'polypeptide(L)'
;MGESYQLMTATRYDKRLLTVQWNTQVNDGTPSPYLLLNYHLDRLREAAKRHEWHDCLPSLTLPNLIKVCEQAAHTASTPEYDGPFKLRVLLTRESHLTATATPTDPYTGPDPITPSESPAHIRTIFIDTQPTPSSLFTSTKTTNRPHYTAARKRVNLGPIPTSSDAHLDVLLYTPEGQVTETSIRNISFRRGGIWVTPIASSSGCLPGTIRRLLMEQGKLIEGEITKDEIQDGEIVMTSNSAEGCVLGRISLSPPQP
;
A
#
# COMPACT_ATOMS: atom_id res chain seq x y z
N MET A 1 -22.79 -11.90 16.54
CA MET A 1 -22.61 -10.51 16.05
C MET A 1 -21.43 -10.55 15.09
N GLY A 2 -21.68 -10.43 13.79
CA GLY A 2 -20.62 -10.55 12.77
C GLY A 2 -19.52 -9.51 12.98
N GLU A 3 -18.28 -9.89 12.73
CA GLU A 3 -17.14 -8.97 12.75
C GLU A 3 -17.40 -7.78 11.79
N SER A 4 -17.22 -6.55 12.27
CA SER A 4 -17.64 -5.32 11.57
C SER A 4 -16.65 -4.82 10.50
N TYR A 5 -15.73 -5.66 10.03
CA TYR A 5 -14.69 -5.28 9.07
C TYR A 5 -14.58 -6.26 7.92
N GLN A 6 -13.87 -5.83 6.86
CA GLN A 6 -13.60 -6.61 5.67
C GLN A 6 -12.09 -6.69 5.47
N LEU A 7 -11.62 -7.81 4.93
CA LEU A 7 -10.28 -7.88 4.37
C LEU A 7 -10.25 -7.08 3.06
N MET A 8 -9.12 -6.43 2.80
CA MET A 8 -8.99 -5.44 1.75
C MET A 8 -7.72 -5.68 0.95
N THR A 9 -7.79 -5.43 -0.35
CA THR A 9 -6.61 -5.07 -1.13
C THR A 9 -6.88 -3.88 -2.03
N ALA A 10 -5.84 -3.11 -2.31
CA ALA A 10 -5.91 -2.02 -3.28
C ALA A 10 -4.80 -2.23 -4.32
N THR A 11 -5.19 -2.31 -5.58
CA THR A 11 -4.31 -2.49 -6.74
C THR A 11 -4.61 -1.43 -7.79
N ARG A 12 -3.93 -1.47 -8.93
CA ARG A 12 -4.11 -0.58 -10.07
C ARG A 12 -4.46 -1.41 -11.31
N TYR A 13 -5.42 -0.94 -12.08
CA TYR A 13 -5.58 -1.29 -13.49
C TYR A 13 -4.92 -0.20 -14.33
N ASP A 14 -4.04 -0.61 -15.25
CA ASP A 14 -3.39 0.28 -16.20
C ASP A 14 -2.88 -0.54 -17.39
N LYS A 15 -3.31 -0.19 -18.62
CA LYS A 15 -2.89 -0.89 -19.85
C LYS A 15 -1.38 -0.89 -20.05
N ARG A 16 -0.67 0.10 -19.50
CA ARG A 16 0.80 0.15 -19.53
C ARG A 16 1.44 -1.06 -18.86
N LEU A 17 0.77 -1.68 -17.88
CA LEU A 17 1.31 -2.83 -17.15
C LEU A 17 1.44 -4.09 -18.01
N LEU A 18 0.77 -4.14 -19.17
CA LEU A 18 0.88 -5.22 -20.15
C LEU A 18 2.29 -5.35 -20.76
N THR A 19 3.07 -4.27 -20.77
CA THR A 19 4.44 -4.28 -21.30
C THR A 19 5.51 -4.35 -20.22
N VAL A 20 5.10 -4.39 -18.95
CA VAL A 20 6.00 -4.39 -17.80
C VAL A 20 6.42 -5.82 -17.46
N GLN A 21 7.70 -6.13 -17.70
CA GLN A 21 8.24 -7.49 -17.58
C GLN A 21 8.17 -8.05 -16.15
N TRP A 22 8.53 -7.27 -15.13
CA TRP A 22 8.44 -7.75 -13.75
C TRP A 22 6.99 -8.00 -13.32
N ASN A 23 6.01 -7.27 -13.86
CA ASN A 23 4.60 -7.52 -13.57
C ASN A 23 4.13 -8.82 -14.25
N THR A 24 4.59 -9.06 -15.47
CA THR A 24 4.34 -10.31 -16.21
C THR A 24 4.93 -11.51 -15.47
N GLN A 25 6.16 -11.40 -14.97
CA GLN A 25 6.82 -12.47 -14.20
C GLN A 25 6.05 -12.83 -12.92
N VAL A 26 5.55 -11.84 -12.18
CA VAL A 26 4.72 -12.06 -10.99
C VAL A 26 3.39 -12.74 -11.31
N ASN A 27 2.85 -12.52 -12.50
CA ASN A 27 1.61 -13.14 -12.98
C ASN A 27 1.90 -14.42 -13.79
N ASP A 28 2.85 -15.23 -13.32
CA ASP A 28 3.23 -16.53 -13.90
C ASP A 28 3.58 -16.47 -15.39
N GLY A 29 4.23 -15.38 -15.81
CA GLY A 29 4.62 -15.14 -17.20
C GLY A 29 3.49 -14.64 -18.10
N THR A 30 2.30 -14.40 -17.56
CA THR A 30 1.15 -13.87 -18.31
C THR A 30 1.07 -12.34 -18.17
N PRO A 31 1.11 -11.58 -19.28
CA PRO A 31 0.91 -10.13 -19.22
C PRO A 31 -0.44 -9.78 -18.58
N SER A 32 -0.43 -8.81 -17.67
CA SER A 32 -1.63 -8.41 -16.93
C SER A 32 -1.72 -6.88 -16.85
N PRO A 33 -2.91 -6.28 -17.07
CA PRO A 33 -3.12 -4.87 -16.84
C PRO A 33 -3.30 -4.55 -15.35
N TYR A 34 -3.28 -5.56 -14.48
CA TYR A 34 -3.41 -5.41 -13.04
C TYR A 34 -2.05 -5.52 -12.36
N LEU A 35 -1.77 -4.59 -11.45
CA LEU A 35 -0.48 -4.54 -10.77
C LEU A 35 -0.37 -5.65 -9.71
N LEU A 36 0.57 -6.57 -9.89
CA LEU A 36 0.97 -7.60 -8.91
C LEU A 36 -0.20 -8.44 -8.36
N LEU A 37 -1.13 -8.84 -9.24
CA LEU A 37 -2.39 -9.45 -8.83
C LEU A 37 -2.20 -10.76 -8.05
N ASN A 38 -1.24 -11.61 -8.45
CA ASN A 38 -0.87 -12.80 -7.68
C ASN A 38 -0.42 -12.47 -6.25
N TYR A 39 0.38 -11.42 -6.05
CA TYR A 39 0.80 -11.03 -4.69
C TYR A 39 -0.36 -10.48 -3.86
N HIS A 40 -1.33 -9.84 -4.50
CA HIS A 40 -2.56 -9.41 -3.85
C HIS A 40 -3.42 -10.61 -3.41
N LEU A 41 -3.51 -11.65 -4.25
CA LEU A 41 -4.19 -12.89 -3.91
C LEU A 41 -3.52 -13.58 -2.72
N ASP A 42 -2.20 -13.78 -2.77
CA ASP A 42 -1.42 -14.38 -1.69
C ASP A 42 -1.67 -13.66 -0.36
N ARG A 43 -1.56 -12.32 -0.38
CA ARG A 43 -1.76 -11.50 0.82
C ARG A 43 -3.19 -11.59 1.35
N LEU A 44 -4.21 -11.61 0.48
CA LEU A 44 -5.60 -11.78 0.91
C LEU A 44 -5.82 -13.16 1.53
N ARG A 45 -5.26 -14.22 0.94
CA ARG A 45 -5.36 -15.59 1.45
C ARG A 45 -4.66 -15.72 2.81
N GLU A 46 -3.49 -15.11 2.95
CA GLU A 46 -2.77 -15.08 4.22
C GLU A 46 -3.51 -14.30 5.29
N ALA A 47 -4.08 -13.15 4.96
CA ALA A 47 -4.95 -12.42 5.87
C ALA A 47 -6.17 -13.26 6.27
N ALA A 48 -6.85 -13.92 5.33
CA ALA A 48 -7.99 -14.79 5.64
C ALA A 48 -7.62 -15.89 6.64
N LYS A 49 -6.45 -16.54 6.49
CA LYS A 49 -5.96 -17.53 7.47
C LYS A 49 -5.71 -16.91 8.84
N ARG A 50 -5.01 -15.77 8.91
CA ARG A 50 -4.68 -15.09 10.17
C ARG A 50 -5.91 -14.55 10.92
N HIS A 51 -6.99 -14.29 10.20
CA HIS A 51 -8.29 -13.91 10.74
C HIS A 51 -9.24 -15.11 10.95
N GLU A 52 -8.77 -16.34 10.70
CA GLU A 52 -9.53 -17.59 10.83
C GLU A 52 -10.73 -17.72 9.87
N TRP A 53 -10.75 -16.96 8.78
CA TRP A 53 -11.79 -16.99 7.73
C TRP A 53 -11.54 -18.10 6.72
N HIS A 54 -11.41 -19.34 7.18
CA HIS A 54 -11.03 -20.48 6.35
C HIS A 54 -12.05 -20.79 5.24
N ASP A 55 -13.33 -20.52 5.49
CA ASP A 55 -14.44 -20.81 4.57
C ASP A 55 -14.33 -20.06 3.23
N CYS A 56 -13.63 -18.91 3.20
CA CYS A 56 -13.46 -18.14 1.97
C CYS A 56 -12.27 -18.61 1.12
N LEU A 57 -11.36 -19.42 1.66
CA LEU A 57 -10.15 -19.84 0.95
C LEU A 57 -10.42 -20.61 -0.35
N PRO A 58 -11.45 -21.48 -0.45
CA PRO A 58 -11.77 -22.16 -1.72
C PRO A 58 -12.23 -21.21 -2.82
N SER A 59 -12.94 -20.12 -2.48
CA SER A 59 -13.45 -19.15 -3.46
C SER A 59 -12.45 -18.03 -3.77
N LEU A 60 -11.46 -17.80 -2.89
CA LEU A 60 -10.41 -16.80 -3.07
C LEU A 60 -9.33 -17.32 -4.03
N THR A 61 -9.65 -17.32 -5.32
CA THR A 61 -8.80 -17.79 -6.42
C THR A 61 -8.44 -16.64 -7.38
N LEU A 62 -7.38 -16.82 -8.18
CA LEU A 62 -6.99 -15.83 -9.17
C LEU A 62 -8.11 -15.54 -10.20
N PRO A 63 -8.82 -16.53 -10.78
CA PRO A 63 -9.92 -16.25 -11.69
C PRO A 63 -11.05 -15.41 -11.08
N ASN A 64 -11.40 -15.68 -9.82
CA ASN A 64 -12.45 -14.91 -9.13
C ASN A 64 -11.98 -13.47 -8.83
N LEU A 65 -10.70 -13.30 -8.48
CA LEU A 65 -10.11 -11.98 -8.28
C LEU A 65 -10.05 -11.18 -9.59
N ILE A 66 -9.62 -11.80 -10.68
CA ILE A 66 -9.63 -11.20 -12.03
C ILE A 66 -11.05 -10.77 -12.39
N LYS A 67 -12.04 -11.65 -12.24
CA LYS A 67 -13.44 -11.38 -12.58
C LYS A 67 -13.99 -10.13 -11.88
N VAL A 68 -13.76 -9.97 -10.58
CA VAL A 68 -14.25 -8.77 -9.86
C VAL A 68 -13.49 -7.52 -10.28
N CYS A 69 -12.19 -7.61 -10.53
CA CYS A 69 -11.37 -6.50 -11.00
C CYS A 69 -11.79 -6.04 -12.41
N GLU A 70 -12.00 -6.98 -13.34
CA GLU A 70 -12.50 -6.71 -14.69
C GLU A 70 -13.86 -6.06 -14.66
N GLN A 71 -14.80 -6.60 -13.88
CA GLN A 71 -16.13 -6.01 -13.75
C GLN A 71 -16.05 -4.57 -13.23
N ALA A 72 -15.25 -4.32 -12.20
CA ALA A 72 -15.08 -2.97 -11.64
C ALA A 72 -14.46 -1.99 -12.64
N ALA A 73 -13.39 -2.40 -13.33
CA ALA A 73 -12.74 -1.57 -14.35
C ALA A 73 -13.67 -1.29 -15.53
N HIS A 74 -14.38 -2.31 -16.02
CA HIS A 74 -15.34 -2.17 -17.11
C HIS A 74 -16.50 -1.23 -16.73
N THR A 75 -17.08 -1.40 -15.54
CA THR A 75 -18.17 -0.52 -15.06
C THR A 75 -17.72 0.93 -14.87
N ALA A 76 -16.46 1.19 -14.51
CA ALA A 76 -15.94 2.54 -14.36
C ALA A 76 -15.42 3.17 -15.66
N SER A 77 -15.21 2.37 -16.70
CA SER A 77 -14.76 2.84 -18.01
C SER A 77 -15.93 3.45 -18.78
N THR A 78 -15.68 4.59 -19.43
CA THR A 78 -16.65 5.25 -20.31
C THR A 78 -15.98 5.59 -21.64
N PRO A 79 -16.74 5.93 -22.70
CA PRO A 79 -16.16 6.42 -23.95
C PRO A 79 -15.24 7.64 -23.75
N GLU A 80 -15.50 8.44 -22.71
CA GLU A 80 -14.73 9.64 -22.36
C GLU A 80 -13.50 9.34 -21.48
N TYR A 81 -13.46 8.19 -20.78
CA TYR A 81 -12.36 7.80 -19.92
C TYR A 81 -12.11 6.29 -19.90
N ASP A 82 -10.94 5.92 -20.44
CA ASP A 82 -10.39 4.55 -20.46
C ASP A 82 -8.94 4.57 -19.92
N GLY A 83 -8.73 5.42 -18.90
CA GLY A 83 -7.44 5.62 -18.25
C GLY A 83 -7.16 4.60 -17.14
N PRO A 84 -6.13 4.85 -16.33
CA PRO A 84 -5.82 3.97 -15.21
C PRO A 84 -6.84 4.12 -14.07
N PHE A 85 -7.12 2.99 -13.40
CA PHE A 85 -8.01 2.96 -12.24
C PHE A 85 -7.28 2.44 -11.01
N LYS A 86 -7.55 3.06 -9.87
CA LYS A 86 -7.31 2.42 -8.56
C LYS A 86 -8.47 1.45 -8.30
N LEU A 87 -8.13 0.18 -8.09
CA LEU A 87 -9.09 -0.86 -7.74
C LEU A 87 -9.04 -1.12 -6.24
N ARG A 88 -10.19 -1.12 -5.59
CA ARG A 88 -10.35 -1.47 -4.18
C ARG A 88 -11.19 -2.74 -4.09
N VAL A 89 -10.55 -3.83 -3.69
CA VAL A 89 -11.18 -5.14 -3.53
C VAL A 89 -11.46 -5.40 -2.06
N LEU A 90 -12.64 -5.92 -1.76
CA LEU A 90 -13.10 -6.29 -0.43
C LEU A 90 -13.52 -7.74 -0.38
N LEU A 91 -13.18 -8.39 0.72
CA LEU A 91 -13.61 -9.73 1.07
C LEU A 91 -14.34 -9.66 2.42
N THR A 92 -15.58 -10.13 2.45
CA THR A 92 -16.33 -10.31 3.70
C THR A 92 -16.05 -11.68 4.31
N ARG A 93 -16.43 -11.84 5.59
CA ARG A 93 -16.33 -13.13 6.28
C ARG A 93 -17.21 -14.21 5.63
N GLU A 94 -18.33 -13.81 5.06
CA GLU A 94 -19.27 -14.65 4.31
C GLU A 94 -18.76 -15.00 2.90
N SER A 95 -17.46 -14.80 2.65
CA SER A 95 -16.79 -15.15 1.39
C SER A 95 -17.25 -14.34 0.17
N HIS A 96 -17.81 -13.15 0.39
CA HIS A 96 -18.21 -12.26 -0.69
C HIS A 96 -17.04 -11.38 -1.12
N LEU A 97 -16.61 -11.53 -2.37
CA LEU A 97 -15.55 -10.74 -2.98
C LEU A 97 -16.16 -9.67 -3.90
N THR A 98 -15.83 -8.40 -3.66
CA THR A 98 -16.27 -7.27 -4.51
C THR A 98 -15.10 -6.36 -4.84
N ALA A 99 -15.22 -5.61 -5.93
CA ALA A 99 -14.25 -4.59 -6.29
C ALA A 99 -14.95 -3.31 -6.72
N THR A 100 -14.34 -2.17 -6.43
CA THR A 100 -14.72 -0.86 -6.98
C THR A 100 -13.52 -0.26 -7.70
N ALA A 101 -13.79 0.54 -8.72
CA ALA A 101 -12.77 1.25 -9.49
C ALA A 101 -12.99 2.76 -9.38
N THR A 102 -11.91 3.50 -9.19
CA THR A 102 -11.92 4.97 -9.22
C THR A 102 -10.79 5.46 -10.11
N PRO A 103 -11.01 6.46 -10.99
CA PRO A 103 -9.94 7.05 -11.79
C PRO A 103 -8.73 7.41 -10.93
N THR A 104 -7.54 7.24 -11.50
CA THR A 104 -6.29 7.64 -10.84
C THR A 104 -5.36 8.29 -11.85
N ASP A 105 -4.37 9.02 -11.36
CA ASP A 105 -3.41 9.68 -12.23
C ASP A 105 -2.49 8.65 -12.92
N PRO A 106 -2.02 8.96 -14.14
CA PRO A 106 -0.91 8.25 -14.74
C PRO A 106 0.32 8.24 -13.82
N TYR A 107 1.15 7.21 -13.94
CA TYR A 107 2.43 7.20 -13.25
C TYR A 107 3.30 8.39 -13.68
N THR A 108 3.94 9.03 -12.72
CA THR A 108 4.84 10.17 -12.96
C THR A 108 6.22 9.76 -13.46
N GLY A 109 6.53 8.46 -13.50
CA GLY A 109 7.83 7.91 -13.88
C GLY A 109 7.79 6.87 -15.02
N PRO A 110 8.98 6.45 -15.51
CA PRO A 110 9.12 5.44 -16.56
C PRO A 110 8.79 4.02 -16.07
N ASP A 111 8.89 3.76 -14.76
CA ASP A 111 8.58 2.47 -14.15
C ASP A 111 7.84 2.69 -12.81
N PRO A 112 6.69 2.05 -12.57
CA PRO A 112 5.97 2.09 -11.29
C PRO A 112 6.83 1.78 -10.04
N ILE A 113 7.91 1.02 -10.17
CA ILE A 113 8.77 0.63 -9.04
C ILE A 113 10.03 1.49 -8.89
N THR A 114 10.22 2.47 -9.78
CA THR A 114 11.33 3.42 -9.74
C THR A 114 10.76 4.82 -9.45
N PRO A 115 10.98 5.38 -8.26
CA PRO A 115 10.40 6.68 -7.92
C PRO A 115 11.01 7.79 -8.78
N SER A 116 10.18 8.78 -9.16
CA SER A 116 10.65 9.99 -9.82
C SER A 116 11.49 10.84 -8.85
N GLU A 117 12.62 11.36 -9.33
CA GLU A 117 13.45 12.33 -8.58
C GLU A 117 12.95 13.77 -8.71
N SER A 118 11.86 14.01 -9.46
CA SER A 118 11.28 15.34 -9.61
C SER A 118 10.77 15.86 -8.26
N PRO A 119 11.21 17.07 -7.82
CA PRO A 119 10.74 17.67 -6.58
C PRO A 119 9.21 17.84 -6.52
N ALA A 120 8.54 17.99 -7.67
CA ALA A 120 7.09 18.14 -7.76
C ALA A 120 6.30 16.90 -7.29
N HIS A 121 6.97 15.75 -7.15
CA HIS A 121 6.34 14.49 -6.75
C HIS A 121 6.81 13.97 -5.39
N ILE A 122 7.59 14.77 -4.64
CA ILE A 122 8.04 14.40 -3.30
C ILE A 122 6.93 14.68 -2.29
N ARG A 123 6.54 13.66 -1.53
CA ARG A 123 5.54 13.77 -0.45
C ARG A 123 6.15 14.35 0.81
N THR A 124 5.35 15.08 1.59
CA THR A 124 5.73 15.46 2.96
C THR A 124 5.20 14.42 3.94
N ILE A 125 6.06 13.88 4.79
CA ILE A 125 5.72 12.83 5.75
C ILE A 125 5.99 13.34 7.15
N PHE A 126 4.93 13.51 7.93
CA PHE A 126 5.01 13.89 9.33
C PHE A 126 5.23 12.66 10.21
N ILE A 127 5.90 12.79 11.34
CA ILE A 127 5.96 11.70 12.34
C ILE A 127 4.75 11.82 13.25
N ASP A 128 4.05 10.71 13.52
CA ASP A 128 2.96 10.68 14.48
C ASP A 128 3.45 11.14 15.88
N THR A 129 2.57 11.72 16.68
CA THR A 129 2.91 12.17 18.03
C THR A 129 2.67 11.09 19.08
N GLN A 130 2.06 9.95 18.70
CA GLN A 130 1.86 8.81 19.58
C GLN A 130 2.23 7.49 18.89
N PRO A 131 2.72 6.49 19.64
CA PRO A 131 2.99 5.18 19.08
C PRO A 131 1.71 4.43 18.70
N THR A 132 1.86 3.47 17.78
CA THR A 132 0.82 2.53 17.37
C THR A 132 1.30 1.11 17.66
N PRO A 133 0.69 0.40 18.63
CA PRO A 133 0.99 -1.00 18.88
C PRO A 133 0.74 -1.88 17.66
N SER A 134 1.67 -2.79 17.38
CA SER A 134 1.52 -3.85 16.39
C SER A 134 0.30 -4.70 16.69
N SER A 135 -0.49 -5.02 15.67
CA SER A 135 -1.68 -5.86 15.82
C SER A 135 -1.97 -6.67 14.55
N LEU A 136 -2.99 -7.52 14.63
CA LEU A 136 -3.53 -8.16 13.44
C LEU A 136 -3.96 -7.13 12.37
N PHE A 137 -4.46 -5.96 12.77
CA PHE A 137 -4.98 -4.93 11.87
C PHE A 137 -3.93 -3.98 11.29
N THR A 138 -2.69 -3.97 11.83
CA THR A 138 -1.54 -3.30 11.19
C THR A 138 -0.87 -4.25 10.19
N SER A 139 -0.75 -5.52 10.55
CA SER A 139 -0.05 -6.54 9.77
C SER A 139 -0.92 -7.24 8.71
N THR A 140 -2.20 -6.91 8.63
CA THR A 140 -3.12 -7.30 7.55
C THR A 140 -3.89 -6.07 7.06
N LYS A 141 -4.28 -6.07 5.78
CA LYS A 141 -4.98 -4.93 5.20
C LYS A 141 -6.48 -5.13 5.36
N THR A 142 -7.10 -4.31 6.21
CA THR A 142 -8.54 -4.40 6.50
C THR A 142 -9.22 -3.03 6.37
N THR A 143 -10.54 -3.01 6.45
CA THR A 143 -11.31 -1.76 6.63
C THR A 143 -11.28 -1.23 8.07
N ASN A 144 -10.83 -2.03 9.05
CA ASN A 144 -10.65 -1.59 10.43
C ASN A 144 -9.36 -0.77 10.57
N ARG A 145 -9.47 0.54 10.41
CA ARG A 145 -8.33 1.46 10.33
C ARG A 145 -8.32 2.61 11.37
N PRO A 146 -8.87 2.46 12.60
CA PRO A 146 -8.94 3.58 13.55
C PRO A 146 -7.56 4.09 13.98
N HIS A 147 -6.54 3.23 14.04
CA HIS A 147 -5.17 3.61 14.36
C HIS A 147 -4.56 4.53 13.30
N TYR A 148 -4.70 4.19 12.01
CA TYR A 148 -4.28 5.07 10.90
C TYR A 148 -5.08 6.38 10.87
N THR A 149 -6.39 6.31 11.10
CA THR A 149 -7.24 7.51 11.18
C THR A 149 -6.82 8.44 12.33
N ALA A 150 -6.51 7.87 13.50
CA ALA A 150 -6.03 8.63 14.65
C ALA A 150 -4.67 9.30 14.35
N ALA A 151 -3.72 8.57 13.78
CA ALA A 151 -2.41 9.10 13.37
C ALA A 151 -2.55 10.31 12.43
N ARG A 152 -3.37 10.17 11.38
CA ARG A 152 -3.64 11.25 10.42
C ARG A 152 -4.28 12.46 11.09
N LYS A 153 -5.25 12.24 12.00
CA LYS A 153 -5.91 13.32 12.74
C LYS A 153 -4.93 14.11 13.61
N ARG A 154 -3.94 13.48 14.24
CA ARG A 154 -2.93 14.16 15.08
C ARG A 154 -2.02 15.11 14.29
N VAL A 155 -1.96 14.95 12.97
CA VAL A 155 -1.25 15.85 12.05
C VAL A 155 -2.22 16.62 11.16
N ASN A 156 -3.45 16.87 11.61
CA ASN A 156 -4.47 17.68 10.91
C ASN A 156 -4.86 17.17 9.51
N LEU A 157 -4.68 15.87 9.24
CA LEU A 157 -5.10 15.24 7.99
C LEU A 157 -6.47 14.54 8.14
N GLY A 158 -7.20 14.45 7.02
CA GLY A 158 -8.45 13.68 6.96
C GLY A 158 -8.21 12.17 7.15
N PRO A 159 -9.26 11.36 7.40
CA PRO A 159 -9.12 9.91 7.62
C PRO A 159 -8.58 9.15 6.40
N ILE A 160 -8.78 9.69 5.21
CA ILE A 160 -8.34 9.15 3.93
C ILE A 160 -7.82 10.34 3.11
N PRO A 161 -6.69 10.22 2.39
CA PRO A 161 -6.23 11.27 1.49
C PRO A 161 -7.27 11.62 0.42
N THR A 162 -7.38 12.91 0.13
CA THR A 162 -8.10 13.50 -1.00
C THR A 162 -7.09 14.06 -1.99
N SER A 163 -7.55 14.58 -3.13
CA SER A 163 -6.65 15.23 -4.10
C SER A 163 -5.90 16.43 -3.52
N SER A 164 -6.46 17.13 -2.51
CA SER A 164 -5.83 18.32 -1.92
C SER A 164 -4.69 17.99 -0.96
N ASP A 165 -4.76 16.86 -0.25
CA ASP A 165 -3.74 16.43 0.72
C ASP A 165 -3.01 15.15 0.30
N ALA A 166 -3.17 14.70 -0.96
CA ALA A 166 -2.52 13.50 -1.49
C ALA A 166 -1.00 13.53 -1.39
N HIS A 167 -0.39 14.71 -1.28
CA HIS A 167 1.05 14.89 -1.09
C HIS A 167 1.50 14.75 0.38
N LEU A 168 0.58 14.57 1.33
CA LEU A 168 0.83 14.49 2.76
C LEU A 168 0.55 13.09 3.32
N ASP A 169 1.40 12.64 4.22
CA ASP A 169 1.19 11.39 4.97
C ASP A 169 1.78 11.48 6.38
N VAL A 170 1.51 10.46 7.19
CA VAL A 170 2.02 10.34 8.55
C VAL A 170 2.75 9.01 8.71
N LEU A 171 3.94 9.05 9.31
CA LEU A 171 4.79 7.92 9.67
C LEU A 171 4.43 7.43 11.07
N LEU A 172 4.19 6.12 11.18
CA LEU A 172 3.88 5.45 12.44
C LEU A 172 5.11 4.72 12.99
N TYR A 173 5.12 4.51 14.30
CA TYR A 173 6.13 3.74 15.03
C TYR A 173 5.47 2.97 16.19
N THR A 174 6.10 1.89 16.64
CA THR A 174 5.65 1.06 17.76
C THR A 174 5.94 1.71 19.11
N PRO A 175 5.36 1.24 20.23
CA PRO A 175 5.71 1.73 21.59
C PRO A 175 7.21 1.66 21.91
N GLU A 176 7.92 0.72 21.31
CA GLU A 176 9.38 0.53 21.45
C GLU A 176 10.19 1.49 20.55
N GLY A 177 9.51 2.37 19.81
CA GLY A 177 10.15 3.35 18.93
C GLY A 177 10.57 2.78 17.56
N GLN A 178 10.19 1.55 17.23
CA GLN A 178 10.49 0.97 15.90
C GLN A 178 9.57 1.57 14.85
N VAL A 179 10.12 2.05 13.74
CA VAL A 179 9.34 2.55 12.61
C VAL A 179 8.51 1.42 12.00
N THR A 180 7.30 1.70 11.54
CA THR A 180 6.44 0.70 10.89
C THR A 180 6.24 1.01 9.41
N GLU A 181 5.34 1.94 9.10
CA GLU A 181 4.92 2.35 7.77
C GLU A 181 4.21 3.70 7.86
N THR A 182 3.78 4.27 6.73
CA THR A 182 2.91 5.44 6.74
C THR A 182 1.44 5.04 6.86
N SER A 183 0.52 6.00 6.93
CA SER A 183 -0.90 5.67 7.06
C SER A 183 -1.44 4.84 5.89
N ILE A 184 -0.87 4.93 4.69
CA ILE A 184 -1.36 4.23 3.50
C ILE A 184 -0.27 3.56 2.65
N ARG A 185 1.00 3.63 3.03
CA ARG A 185 2.16 3.16 2.25
C ARG A 185 3.20 2.52 3.15
N ASN A 186 3.92 1.52 2.62
CA ASN A 186 5.19 1.12 3.24
C ASN A 186 6.24 2.21 3.05
N ILE A 187 7.23 2.25 3.95
CA ILE A 187 8.34 3.20 3.92
C ILE A 187 9.68 2.47 3.87
N SER A 188 10.67 3.12 3.27
CA SER A 188 12.04 2.64 3.19
C SER A 188 13.02 3.82 3.27
N PHE A 189 14.10 3.62 3.99
CA PHE A 189 15.12 4.62 4.28
C PHE A 189 16.42 4.24 3.58
N ARG A 190 17.20 5.24 3.15
CA ARG A 190 18.51 4.98 2.54
C ARG A 190 19.53 4.79 3.65
N ARG A 191 20.11 3.60 3.76
CA ARG A 191 21.18 3.27 4.75
C ARG A 191 22.29 2.54 4.01
N GLY A 192 23.54 2.96 4.15
CA GLY A 192 24.68 2.30 3.48
C GLY A 192 24.54 2.17 1.96
N GLY A 193 23.82 3.09 1.30
CA GLY A 193 23.60 3.03 -0.15
C GLY A 193 22.54 2.02 -0.61
N ILE A 194 21.81 1.36 0.28
CA ILE A 194 20.66 0.48 -0.04
C ILE A 194 19.36 1.02 0.59
N TRP A 195 18.21 0.64 0.05
CA TRP A 195 16.93 0.89 0.69
C TRP A 195 16.68 -0.16 1.79
N VAL A 196 16.38 0.30 2.99
CA VAL A 196 16.04 -0.51 4.16
C VAL A 196 14.59 -0.22 4.54
N THR A 197 13.74 -1.24 4.63
CA THR A 197 12.36 -1.13 5.12
C THR A 197 12.25 -1.76 6.51
N PRO A 198 11.34 -1.30 7.39
CA PRO A 198 11.19 -1.92 8.70
C PRO A 198 10.85 -3.41 8.62
N ILE A 199 11.41 -4.20 9.54
CA ILE A 199 11.15 -5.64 9.68
C ILE A 199 9.68 -5.87 10.03
N ALA A 200 8.94 -6.62 9.21
CA ALA A 200 7.49 -6.76 9.39
C ALA A 200 7.11 -7.52 10.67
N SER A 201 7.92 -8.51 11.09
CA SER A 201 7.64 -9.34 12.26
C SER A 201 7.78 -8.61 13.59
N SER A 202 8.67 -7.61 13.69
CA SER A 202 8.84 -6.81 14.91
C SER A 202 8.00 -5.53 14.89
N SER A 203 7.99 -4.82 13.75
CA SER A 203 7.28 -3.54 13.62
C SER A 203 5.77 -3.69 13.39
N GLY A 204 5.30 -4.88 13.02
CA GLY A 204 3.89 -5.13 12.70
C GLY A 204 3.40 -4.40 11.45
N CYS A 205 4.29 -3.86 10.61
CA CYS A 205 3.93 -3.20 9.36
C CYS A 205 3.32 -4.18 8.35
N LEU A 206 2.48 -3.66 7.47
CA LEU A 206 1.81 -4.44 6.45
C LEU A 206 2.84 -5.03 5.47
N PRO A 207 2.80 -6.33 5.15
CA PRO A 207 3.60 -6.92 4.08
C PRO A 207 3.07 -6.44 2.71
N GLY A 208 3.52 -5.26 2.28
CA GLY A 208 3.11 -4.66 1.02
C GLY A 208 3.54 -5.47 -0.20
N THR A 209 2.74 -5.41 -1.24
CA THR A 209 2.97 -6.12 -2.51
C THR A 209 4.15 -5.54 -3.30
N ILE A 210 4.28 -4.21 -3.38
CA ILE A 210 5.47 -3.56 -3.96
C ILE A 210 6.70 -3.81 -3.08
N ARG A 211 6.55 -3.72 -1.75
CA ARG A 211 7.61 -4.06 -0.79
C ARG A 211 8.14 -5.48 -1.03
N ARG A 212 7.26 -6.48 -1.14
CA ARG A 212 7.62 -7.87 -1.47
C ARG A 212 8.41 -7.96 -2.77
N LEU A 213 7.89 -7.37 -3.85
CA LEU A 213 8.56 -7.37 -5.15
C LEU A 213 9.98 -6.77 -5.07
N LEU A 214 10.15 -5.62 -4.41
CA LEU A 214 11.44 -4.95 -4.30
C LEU A 214 12.45 -5.79 -3.49
N MET A 215 11.98 -6.49 -2.45
CA MET A 215 12.83 -7.40 -1.67
C MET A 215 13.27 -8.62 -2.49
N GLU A 216 12.35 -9.25 -3.21
CA GLU A 216 12.67 -10.39 -4.08
C GLU A 216 13.61 -10.00 -5.23
N GLN A 217 13.59 -8.74 -5.68
CA GLN A 217 14.54 -8.18 -6.65
C GLN A 217 15.88 -7.70 -6.03
N GLY A 218 16.07 -7.84 -4.71
CA GLY A 218 17.28 -7.36 -4.01
C GLY A 218 17.44 -5.84 -4.00
N LYS A 219 16.39 -5.08 -4.33
CA LYS A 219 16.40 -3.60 -4.34
C LYS A 219 16.08 -3.01 -2.96
N LEU A 220 15.57 -3.84 -2.06
CA LEU A 220 15.10 -3.48 -0.74
C LEU A 220 15.47 -4.61 0.23
N ILE A 221 15.92 -4.27 1.43
CA ILE A 221 16.16 -5.24 2.51
C ILE A 221 15.38 -4.84 3.76
N GLU A 222 15.05 -5.81 4.60
CA GLU A 222 14.53 -5.51 5.94
C GLU A 222 15.67 -5.09 6.88
N GLY A 223 15.38 -4.18 7.80
CA GLY A 223 16.28 -3.78 8.87
C GLY A 223 15.58 -3.03 9.99
N GLU A 224 16.23 -2.96 11.14
CA GLU A 224 15.74 -2.16 12.27
C GLU A 224 15.93 -0.68 11.96
N ILE A 225 14.87 0.09 12.15
CA ILE A 225 14.86 1.55 12.00
C ILE A 225 14.07 2.08 13.19
N THR A 226 14.67 2.98 13.96
CA THR A 226 14.00 3.61 15.11
C THR A 226 13.58 5.04 14.74
N LYS A 227 12.57 5.57 15.43
CA LYS A 227 12.14 6.95 15.19
C LYS A 227 13.23 7.98 15.55
N ASP A 228 14.15 7.63 16.45
CA ASP A 228 15.16 8.54 16.98
C ASP A 228 16.36 8.73 16.05
N GLU A 229 16.55 7.83 15.07
CA GLU A 229 17.55 8.02 14.01
C GLU A 229 17.05 8.84 12.81
N ILE A 230 15.74 9.16 12.78
CA ILE A 230 15.12 9.91 11.68
C ILE A 230 15.49 11.39 11.75
N GLN A 231 15.84 11.98 10.61
CA GLN A 231 16.23 13.38 10.52
C GLN A 231 15.18 14.22 9.78
N ASP A 232 15.06 15.49 10.16
CA ASP A 232 14.25 16.45 9.40
C ASP A 232 14.80 16.60 7.98
N GLY A 233 13.91 16.63 6.99
CA GLY A 233 14.27 16.73 5.59
C GLY A 233 14.80 15.44 4.95
N GLU A 234 14.90 14.34 5.71
CA GLU A 234 15.39 13.04 5.21
C GLU A 234 14.55 12.53 4.05
N ILE A 235 15.21 12.10 2.97
CA ILE A 235 14.55 11.52 1.81
C ILE A 235 14.34 10.02 2.02
N VAL A 236 13.08 9.61 1.89
CA VAL A 236 12.63 8.23 1.99
C VAL A 236 11.95 7.79 0.71
N MET A 237 11.85 6.49 0.50
CA MET A 237 10.96 5.91 -0.51
C MET A 237 9.70 5.42 0.18
N THR A 238 8.54 5.73 -0.38
CA THR A 238 7.26 5.14 0.03
C THR A 238 6.67 4.34 -1.12
N SER A 239 5.91 3.29 -0.81
CA SER A 239 5.28 2.46 -1.84
C SER A 239 3.89 1.94 -1.47
N ASN A 240 3.02 1.87 -2.48
CA ASN A 240 1.78 1.10 -2.45
C ASN A 240 1.45 0.60 -3.88
N SER A 241 0.49 -0.33 -4.01
CA SER A 241 0.08 -0.86 -5.32
C SER A 241 -1.03 -0.06 -6.01
N ALA A 242 -1.27 1.19 -5.63
CA ALA A 242 -2.13 2.10 -6.39
C ALA A 242 -1.29 3.11 -7.20
N GLU A 243 -0.22 3.60 -6.59
CA GLU A 243 0.58 4.73 -7.06
C GLU A 243 2.06 4.37 -7.23
N GLY A 244 2.47 3.15 -6.89
CA GLY A 244 3.86 2.70 -7.02
C GLY A 244 4.81 3.33 -6.01
N CYS A 245 6.09 3.37 -6.36
CA CYS A 245 7.16 3.99 -5.58
C CYS A 245 7.17 5.50 -5.77
N VAL A 246 7.18 6.25 -4.66
CA VAL A 246 7.23 7.71 -4.66
C VAL A 246 8.20 8.17 -3.57
N LEU A 247 9.02 9.18 -3.85
CA LEU A 247 9.88 9.76 -2.82
C LEU A 247 9.05 10.54 -1.79
N GLY A 248 9.49 10.51 -0.54
CA GLY A 248 8.98 11.32 0.54
C GLY A 248 10.10 12.09 1.21
N ARG A 249 9.74 13.16 1.90
CA ARG A 249 10.61 13.97 2.74
C ARG A 249 10.01 13.99 4.15
N ILE A 250 10.80 13.61 5.14
CA ILE A 250 10.39 13.71 6.53
C ILE A 250 10.27 15.19 6.94
N SER A 251 9.21 15.52 7.66
CA SER A 251 9.02 16.80 8.35
C SER A 251 8.77 16.54 9.83
N LEU A 252 9.68 17.02 10.68
CA LEU A 252 9.51 16.98 12.14
C LEU A 252 8.56 18.09 12.64
N SER A 253 8.30 19.09 11.81
CA SER A 253 7.29 20.12 12.09
C SER A 253 5.92 19.64 11.60
N PRO A 254 4.85 19.73 12.42
CA PRO A 254 3.50 19.43 11.97
C PRO A 254 3.05 20.40 10.86
N PRO A 255 2.04 20.03 10.04
CA PRO A 255 1.53 20.93 9.02
C PRO A 255 0.96 22.20 9.67
N GLN A 256 1.26 23.35 9.08
CA GLN A 256 0.63 24.62 9.50
C GLN A 256 -0.89 24.54 9.24
N PRO A 257 -1.72 25.05 10.16
CA PRO A 257 -3.18 25.02 10.05
C PRO A 257 -3.70 25.89 8.90
#